data_AF-A0A5C8M924-F1
#
_entry.id   AF-A0A5C8M924-F1
#
_cell.length_a   1.000
_cell.length_b   1.000
_cell.length_c   1.000
_cell.angle_alpha   90.00
_cell.angle_beta   90.00
_cell.angle_gamma   90.00
#
_symmetry.space_group_name_H-M   'P 1'
#
loop_
_entity.id
_entity.type
_entity.pdbx_description
1 polymer ?
#
loop_
_entity_poly.entity_id
_entity_poly.type
_entity_poly.pdbx_seq_one_letter_code
_entity_poly.pdbx_strand_id
1 'polypeptide(L)'
;MESLPFYEKLTSPEKTPELHLIDLETAEQVERMIQDLPDKYKAVIIYKYFLDMSLEDISKQVNLPVTTIKTRLFRGRTYIKRKWGSMLFMAHSLVSIFIG
;
A
#
# COMPACT_ATOMS: atom_id res chain seq x y z
N MET A 1 45.44 -12.09 -19.71
CA MET A 1 44.18 -12.58 -19.13
C MET A 1 43.61 -11.42 -18.36
N GLU A 2 42.74 -10.61 -18.98
CA GLU A 2 41.92 -9.62 -18.27
C GLU A 2 40.83 -9.12 -19.22
N SER A 3 39.59 -9.47 -18.89
CA SER A 3 38.35 -9.13 -19.59
C SER A 3 37.30 -9.03 -18.47
N LEU A 4 36.57 -7.96 -18.20
CA LEU A 4 36.28 -6.67 -18.84
C LEU A 4 35.77 -5.69 -17.74
N PRO A 5 36.11 -4.39 -17.72
CA PRO A 5 35.43 -3.37 -16.89
C PRO A 5 34.32 -2.64 -17.68
N PHE A 6 33.67 -3.33 -18.62
CA PHE A 6 32.68 -2.73 -19.52
C PHE A 6 31.23 -3.05 -19.13
N TYR A 7 30.98 -4.24 -18.57
CA TYR A 7 29.63 -4.66 -18.18
C TYR A 7 29.10 -3.97 -16.90
N GLU A 8 29.97 -3.38 -16.08
CA GLU A 8 29.55 -2.59 -14.91
C GLU A 8 28.77 -1.32 -15.27
N LYS A 9 28.89 -0.84 -16.51
CA LYS A 9 28.32 0.45 -16.93
C LYS A 9 26.93 0.34 -17.59
N LEU A 10 26.37 -0.87 -17.71
CA LEU A 10 25.09 -1.12 -18.38
C LEU A 10 23.91 -1.33 -17.42
N THR A 11 24.13 -1.29 -16.11
CA THR A 11 23.04 -1.26 -15.13
C THR A 11 22.44 0.15 -15.11
N SER A 12 21.33 0.33 -15.83
CA SER A 12 20.50 1.51 -15.66
C SER A 12 19.95 1.52 -14.23
N PRO A 13 20.04 2.64 -13.49
CA PRO A 13 19.38 2.78 -12.19
C PRO A 13 17.85 2.87 -12.33
N GLU A 14 17.31 2.97 -13.55
CA GLU A 14 15.88 3.06 -13.81
C GLU A 14 15.19 1.69 -13.69
N LYS A 15 13.98 1.70 -13.13
CA LYS A 15 13.14 0.51 -13.05
C LYS A 15 12.84 -0.03 -14.44
N THR A 16 12.90 -1.35 -14.59
CA THR A 16 12.53 -2.00 -15.85
C THR A 16 11.04 -1.73 -16.18
N PRO A 17 10.64 -1.84 -17.46
CA PRO A 17 9.24 -1.69 -17.86
C PRO A 17 8.28 -2.62 -17.10
N GLU A 18 8.71 -3.85 -16.79
CA GLU A 18 7.94 -4.83 -16.03
C GLU A 18 7.70 -4.34 -14.60
N LEU A 19 8.72 -3.79 -13.95
CA LEU A 19 8.60 -3.22 -12.61
C LEU A 19 7.67 -2.00 -12.60
N HIS A 20 7.73 -1.16 -13.64
CA HIS A 20 6.77 -0.06 -13.80
C HIS A 20 5.33 -0.56 -13.95
N LEU A 21 5.11 -1.64 -14.72
CA LEU A 21 3.78 -2.22 -14.89
C LEU A 21 3.24 -2.76 -13.55
N ILE A 22 4.08 -3.46 -12.78
CA ILE A 22 3.72 -3.98 -11.45
C ILE A 22 3.33 -2.84 -10.50
N ASP A 23 4.04 -1.72 -10.53
CA ASP A 23 3.71 -0.55 -9.70
C ASP A 23 2.33 0.04 -10.08
N LEU A 24 2.03 0.14 -11.38
CA LEU A 24 0.74 0.63 -11.87
C LEU A 24 -0.42 -0.29 -11.47
N GLU A 25 -0.25 -1.60 -11.64
CA GLU A 25 -1.24 -2.60 -11.22
C GLU A 25 -1.46 -2.57 -9.71
N THR A 26 -0.38 -2.42 -8.95
CA THR A 26 -0.44 -2.32 -7.48
C THR A 26 -1.20 -1.07 -7.05
N ALA A 27 -0.93 0.08 -7.67
CA ALA A 27 -1.63 1.32 -7.37
C ALA A 27 -3.14 1.21 -7.65
N GLU A 28 -3.51 0.63 -8.80
CA GLU A 28 -4.90 0.41 -9.18
C GLU A 28 -5.62 -0.57 -8.22
N GLN A 29 -4.92 -1.62 -7.76
CA GLN A 29 -5.45 -2.51 -6.73
C GLN A 29 -5.68 -1.78 -5.40
N VAL A 30 -4.75 -0.94 -4.98
CA VAL A 30 -4.91 -0.13 -3.76
C VAL A 30 -6.10 0.83 -3.90
N GLU A 31 -6.25 1.49 -5.04
CA GLU A 31 -7.38 2.37 -5.30
C GLU A 31 -8.72 1.63 -5.20
N ARG A 32 -8.86 0.50 -5.90
CA ARG A 32 -10.06 -0.34 -5.83
C ARG A 32 -10.36 -0.79 -4.41
N MET A 33 -9.33 -1.21 -3.67
CA MET A 33 -9.48 -1.59 -2.28
C MET A 33 -10.03 -0.43 -1.45
N ILE A 34 -9.50 0.78 -1.61
CA ILE A 34 -9.98 1.97 -0.90
C ILE A 34 -11.42 2.32 -1.30
N GLN A 35 -11.77 2.25 -2.59
CA GLN A 35 -13.13 2.55 -3.06
C GLN A 35 -14.17 1.59 -2.47
N ASP A 36 -13.79 0.32 -2.32
CA ASP A 36 -14.62 -0.73 -1.76
C ASP A 36 -14.88 -0.62 -0.25
N LEU A 37 -14.11 0.20 0.49
CA LEU A 37 -14.36 0.38 1.92
C LEU A 37 -15.71 1.07 2.14
N PRO A 38 -16.51 0.59 3.12
CA PRO A 38 -17.61 1.37 3.66
C PRO A 38 -17.14 2.76 4.10
N ASP A 39 -17.91 3.81 3.79
CA ASP A 39 -17.49 5.21 3.98
C ASP A 39 -17.03 5.53 5.40
N LYS A 40 -17.69 4.93 6.40
CA LYS A 40 -17.32 5.06 7.82
C LYS A 40 -15.90 4.59 8.16
N TYR A 41 -15.29 3.73 7.34
CA TYR A 41 -13.91 3.26 7.48
C TYR A 41 -12.98 3.98 6.50
N LYS A 42 -13.45 4.26 5.29
CA LYS A 42 -12.68 4.89 4.21
C LYS A 42 -11.96 6.15 4.67
N ALA A 43 -12.70 7.11 5.23
CA ALA A 43 -12.12 8.39 5.67
C ALA A 43 -11.00 8.21 6.72
N VAL A 44 -11.22 7.40 7.75
CA VAL A 44 -10.21 7.21 8.82
C VAL A 44 -8.98 6.44 8.33
N ILE A 45 -9.15 5.52 7.37
CA ILE A 45 -8.03 4.81 6.73
C ILE A 45 -7.21 5.77 5.87
N ILE A 46 -7.87 6.62 5.07
CA ILE A 46 -7.18 7.63 4.25
C ILE A 46 -6.38 8.58 5.14
N TYR A 47 -7.02 9.18 6.15
CA TYR A 47 -6.33 10.10 7.04
C TYR A 47 -5.14 9.46 7.76
N LYS A 48 -5.28 8.20 8.22
CA LYS A 48 -4.20 7.56 8.98
C LYS A 48 -3.03 7.09 8.13
N TYR A 49 -3.29 6.54 6.95
CA TYR A 49 -2.26 5.83 6.17
C TYR A 49 -1.73 6.63 4.97
N PHE A 50 -2.53 7.55 4.42
CA PHE A 50 -2.14 8.35 3.24
C PHE A 50 -1.75 9.78 3.61
N LEU A 51 -2.32 10.30 4.70
CA LEU A 51 -2.04 11.66 5.20
C LEU A 51 -1.26 11.66 6.52
N ASP A 52 -0.90 10.47 7.01
CA ASP A 52 -0.18 10.21 8.26
C ASP A 52 -0.66 11.03 9.49
N MET A 53 -1.96 11.28 9.58
CA MET A 53 -2.53 12.05 10.69
C MET A 53 -2.49 11.26 12.00
N SER A 54 -2.35 11.98 13.12
CA SER A 54 -2.50 11.41 14.47
C SER A 54 -3.96 11.02 14.75
N LEU A 55 -4.20 10.15 15.73
CA LEU A 55 -5.58 9.76 16.08
C LEU A 55 -6.38 10.94 16.65
N GLU A 56 -5.68 11.84 17.32
CA GLU A 56 -6.17 13.07 17.91
C GLU A 56 -6.59 14.07 16.82
N ASP A 57 -5.78 14.23 15.78
CA ASP A 57 -6.11 15.12 14.66
C ASP A 57 -7.23 14.56 13.81
N ILE A 58 -7.27 13.24 13.59
CA ILE A 58 -8.41 12.58 12.94
C ILE A 58 -9.68 12.79 13.77
N SER A 59 -9.60 12.60 15.10
CA SER A 59 -10.72 12.80 16.01
C SER A 59 -11.32 14.20 15.89
N LYS A 60 -10.47 15.23 15.82
CA LYS A 60 -10.88 16.62 15.57
C LYS A 60 -11.47 16.80 14.16
N GLN A 61 -10.79 16.28 13.14
CA GLN A 61 -11.17 16.44 11.73
C GLN A 61 -12.56 15.88 11.40
N VAL A 62 -12.90 14.72 11.97
CA VAL A 62 -14.20 14.06 11.69
C VAL A 62 -15.20 14.19 12.84
N ASN A 63 -14.86 14.96 13.88
CA ASN A 63 -15.66 15.17 15.09
C ASN A 63 -16.18 13.87 15.73
N LEU A 64 -15.28 12.92 15.98
CA LEU A 64 -15.59 11.63 16.62
C LEU A 64 -14.58 11.31 17.72
N PRO A 65 -14.97 10.61 18.79
CA PRO A 65 -14.02 10.20 19.84
C PRO A 65 -12.89 9.32 19.28
N VAL A 66 -11.67 9.50 19.80
CA VAL A 66 -10.49 8.67 19.46
C VAL A 66 -10.79 7.17 19.60
N THR A 67 -11.60 6.77 20.57
CA THR A 67 -12.06 5.38 20.75
C THR A 67 -12.84 4.86 19.53
N THR A 68 -13.73 5.68 18.97
CA THR A 68 -14.48 5.37 17.74
C THR A 68 -13.55 5.29 16.54
N ILE A 69 -12.56 6.18 16.43
CA ILE A 69 -11.53 6.13 15.38
C ILE A 69 -10.75 4.82 15.45
N LYS A 70 -10.27 4.43 16.63
CA LYS A 70 -9.58 3.14 16.85
C LYS A 70 -10.43 1.96 16.41
N THR A 71 -11.70 1.92 16.79
CA THR A 71 -12.63 0.85 16.37
C THR A 71 -12.86 0.85 14.86
N ARG A 72 -13.02 2.02 14.22
CA ARG A 72 -13.21 2.14 12.77
C ARG A 72 -11.96 1.72 12.01
N LEU A 73 -10.77 2.10 12.47
CA LEU A 73 -9.49 1.64 11.90
C LEU A 73 -9.34 0.12 12.00
N PHE A 74 -9.64 -0.45 13.17
CA PHE A 74 -9.62 -1.91 13.34
C PHE A 74 -10.57 -2.61 12.37
N ARG A 75 -11.84 -2.20 12.34
CA ARG A 75 -12.86 -2.79 11.45
C ARG A 75 -12.55 -2.57 9.98
N GLY A 76 -11.99 -1.42 9.61
CA GLY A 76 -11.53 -1.11 8.26
C GLY A 76 -10.42 -2.05 7.82
N ARG A 77 -9.39 -2.27 8.65
CA ARG A 77 -8.34 -3.27 8.38
C ARG A 77 -8.89 -4.69 8.29
N THR A 78 -9.82 -5.07 9.15
CA THR A 78 -10.47 -6.39 9.07
C THR A 78 -11.28 -6.54 7.79
N TYR A 79 -11.98 -5.49 7.36
CA TYR A 79 -12.72 -5.48 6.09
C TYR A 79 -11.77 -5.70 4.91
N ILE A 80 -10.68 -4.92 4.86
CA ILE A 80 -9.61 -5.08 3.86
C ILE A 80 -9.08 -6.50 3.89
N LYS A 81 -8.66 -7.02 5.05
CA LYS A 81 -8.09 -8.36 5.17
C LYS A 81 -9.07 -9.45 4.72
N ARG A 82 -10.37 -9.33 5.00
CA ARG A 82 -11.34 -10.34 4.59
C ARG A 82 -11.61 -10.34 3.08
N LYS A 83 -11.61 -9.16 2.45
CA LYS A 83 -11.96 -9.00 1.04
C LYS A 83 -10.74 -9.10 0.11
N TRP A 84 -9.59 -8.63 0.58
CA TRP A 84 -8.34 -8.48 -0.17
C TRP A 84 -7.16 -9.25 0.44
N GLY A 85 -7.30 -9.85 1.62
CA GLY A 85 -6.19 -10.50 2.33
C GLY A 85 -5.67 -11.78 1.68
N SER A 86 -6.40 -12.39 0.75
CA SER A 86 -5.83 -13.43 -0.14
C SER A 86 -4.94 -12.83 -1.23
N MET A 87 -5.17 -11.56 -1.62
CA MET A 87 -4.47 -10.86 -2.71
C MET A 87 -3.22 -10.12 -2.22
N LEU A 88 -3.26 -9.56 -1.01
CA LEU A 88 -2.10 -8.90 -0.36
C LEU A 88 -0.92 -9.88 -0.14
N PHE A 89 -1.22 -11.17 0.05
CA PHE A 89 -0.21 -12.23 0.13
C PHE A 89 0.44 -12.56 -1.23
N MET A 90 -0.30 -12.41 -2.34
CA MET A 90 0.24 -12.66 -3.69
C MET A 90 1.20 -11.55 -4.14
N ALA A 91 0.89 -10.28 -3.85
CA ALA A 91 1.76 -9.15 -4.20
C ALA A 91 3.11 -9.21 -3.44
N HIS A 92 3.09 -9.57 -2.15
CA HIS A 92 4.34 -9.73 -1.39
C HIS A 92 5.16 -10.93 -1.87
N SER A 93 4.52 -12.04 -2.27
CA SER A 93 5.22 -13.22 -2.77
C SER A 93 5.92 -12.99 -4.11
N LEU A 94 5.40 -12.14 -4.99
CA LEU A 94 6.04 -11.86 -6.28
C LEU A 94 7.23 -10.90 -6.14
N VAL A 95 7.14 -9.90 -5.26
CA VAL A 95 8.26 -8.96 -5.01
C VAL A 95 9.43 -9.66 -4.29
N SER A 96 9.17 -10.64 -3.42
CA SER A 96 10.23 -11.43 -2.77
C SER A 96 10.92 -12.44 -3.67
N ILE A 97 10.32 -12.83 -4.81
CA ILE A 97 10.93 -13.80 -5.75
C ILE A 97 11.93 -13.13 -6.70
N PHE A 98 11.89 -11.80 -6.84
CA PHE A 98 12.77 -11.06 -7.77
C PHE A 98 13.72 -10.05 -7.09
N ILE A 99 13.69 -9.93 -5.76
CA ILE A 99 14.68 -9.17 -4.96
C ILE A 99 15.50 -10.17 -4.12
N GLY A 100 16.15 -11.11 -4.82
CA GLY A 100 17.12 -12.06 -4.30
C GLY A 100 18.22 -12.28 -5.32
#